data_AF-A0A6P0NZ62-F1
#
_entry.id   AF-A0A6P0NZ62-F1
#
_cell.length_a   1.000
_cell.length_b   1.000
_cell.length_c   1.000
_cell.angle_alpha   90.00
_cell.angle_beta   90.00
_cell.angle_gamma   90.00
#
_symmetry.space_group_name_H-M   'P 1'
#
loop_
_entity.id
_entity.type
_entity.pdbx_description
1 polymer ?
#
loop_
_entity_poly.entity_id
_entity_poly.type
_entity_poly.pdbx_seq_one_letter_code
_entity_poly.pdbx_strand_id
1 'polypeptide(L)'
;MSISMEEVYKIVGLWFFQDTFGWHLSELPPNETYEALTKAMLICAKGDGVLAPEERDWIIGFSAVRGMQPTLIEEMKKYEATEDLEEVISRTPQAIKAKRAAIYYAIKACSADAEYHKNEQAYVRKMAGLIGVSEEEVTQLEAMYFEEERLREKRVKLLFPEGLPYSS
;
A
#
# COMPACT_ATOMS: atom_id res chain seq x y z
N MET A 1 5.41 -15.71 30.84
CA MET A 1 5.61 -14.33 30.34
C MET A 1 4.73 -14.17 29.12
N SER A 2 3.89 -13.13 29.09
CA SER A 2 3.10 -12.77 27.92
C SER A 2 3.90 -11.83 27.04
N ILE A 3 3.88 -12.07 25.72
CA ILE A 3 4.44 -11.14 24.74
C ILE A 3 3.66 -9.82 24.77
N SER A 4 4.36 -8.69 24.65
CA SER A 4 3.74 -7.36 24.54
C SER A 4 3.14 -7.13 23.15
N MET A 5 2.21 -6.18 23.03
CA MET A 5 1.63 -5.85 21.72
C MET A 5 2.67 -5.24 20.76
N GLU A 6 3.65 -4.50 21.29
CA GLU A 6 4.75 -3.94 20.51
C GLU A 6 5.62 -5.05 19.89
N GLU A 7 5.93 -6.08 20.67
CA GLU A 7 6.65 -7.26 20.17
C GLU A 7 5.82 -8.01 19.10
N VAL A 8 4.49 -8.09 19.25
CA VAL A 8 3.61 -8.67 18.23
C VAL A 8 3.69 -7.87 16.92
N TYR A 9 3.57 -6.54 16.97
CA TYR A 9 3.68 -5.70 15.77
C TYR A 9 5.03 -5.85 15.06
N LYS A 10 6.11 -5.95 15.84
CA LYS A 10 7.44 -6.23 15.29
C LYS A 10 7.49 -7.58 14.58
N ILE A 11 6.98 -8.65 15.19
CA ILE A 11 6.95 -9.99 14.58
C ILE A 11 6.17 -9.97 13.26
N VAL A 12 4.96 -9.40 13.27
CA VAL A 12 4.08 -9.37 12.10
C VAL A 12 4.71 -8.55 10.97
N GLY A 13 5.23 -7.37 11.28
CA GLY A 13 5.88 -6.50 10.30
C GLY A 13 7.14 -7.11 9.69
N LEU A 14 8.03 -7.67 10.52
CA LEU A 14 9.25 -8.32 10.03
C LEU A 14 8.95 -9.52 9.15
N TRP A 15 7.98 -10.36 9.54
CA TRP A 15 7.52 -11.47 8.71
C TRP A 15 6.96 -10.97 7.38
N PHE A 16 6.15 -9.91 7.39
CA PHE A 16 5.59 -9.32 6.17
C PHE A 16 6.68 -8.88 5.19
N PHE A 17 7.72 -8.17 5.66
CA PHE A 17 8.82 -7.71 4.80
C PHE A 17 9.60 -8.88 4.20
N GLN A 18 9.80 -9.94 4.97
CA GLN A 18 10.47 -11.14 4.49
C GLN A 18 9.62 -11.88 3.44
N ASP A 19 8.35 -12.13 3.74
CA ASP A 19 7.45 -12.89 2.86
C ASP A 19 7.15 -12.14 1.55
N THR A 20 6.88 -10.83 1.65
CA THR A 20 6.46 -10.01 0.51
C THR A 20 7.64 -9.57 -0.36
N PHE A 21 8.77 -9.18 0.24
CA PHE A 21 9.89 -8.55 -0.48
C PHE A 21 11.21 -9.31 -0.38
N GLY A 22 11.28 -10.38 0.42
CA GLY A 22 12.53 -11.08 0.71
C GLY A 22 13.49 -10.29 1.61
N TRP A 23 13.04 -9.22 2.26
CA TRP A 23 13.89 -8.36 3.08
C TRP A 23 14.07 -8.94 4.47
N HIS A 24 15.32 -9.20 4.84
CA HIS A 24 15.69 -9.73 6.15
C HIS A 24 16.06 -8.57 7.07
N LEU A 25 15.04 -7.96 7.68
CA LEU A 25 15.21 -6.83 8.58
C LEU A 25 15.39 -7.30 10.03
N SER A 26 16.24 -6.64 10.80
CA SER A 26 16.33 -6.82 12.26
C SER A 26 15.39 -5.89 13.02
N GLU A 27 14.99 -4.78 12.40
CA GLU A 27 14.13 -3.74 12.96
C GLU A 27 13.13 -3.26 11.91
N LEU A 28 11.98 -2.76 12.36
CA LEU A 28 10.99 -2.14 11.46
C LEU A 28 11.54 -0.81 10.92
N PRO A 29 11.08 -0.37 9.73
CA PRO A 29 11.31 0.99 9.25
C PRO A 29 10.89 2.04 10.30
N PRO A 30 11.55 3.21 10.32
CA PRO A 30 11.20 4.28 11.25
C PRO A 30 9.84 4.89 10.88
N ASN A 31 9.15 5.46 11.87
CA ASN A 31 7.78 5.97 11.72
C ASN A 31 7.65 7.02 10.61
N GLU A 32 8.67 7.86 10.41
CA GLU A 32 8.68 8.90 9.38
C GLU A 32 8.63 8.30 7.97
N THR A 33 9.20 7.09 7.79
CA THR A 33 9.11 6.36 6.52
C THR A 33 7.73 5.76 6.31
N TYR A 34 7.10 5.25 7.37
CA TYR A 34 5.69 4.81 7.30
C TYR A 34 4.76 5.96 6.96
N GLU A 35 4.94 7.10 7.63
CA GLU A 35 4.13 8.29 7.41
C GLU A 35 4.27 8.77 5.96
N ALA A 36 5.50 8.99 5.48
CA ALA A 36 5.74 9.48 4.12
C ALA A 36 5.15 8.54 3.05
N LEU A 37 5.36 7.23 3.17
CA LEU A 37 4.83 6.27 2.20
C LEU A 37 3.32 6.12 2.28
N THR A 38 2.74 6.14 3.49
CA THR A 38 1.27 6.01 3.64
C THR A 38 0.57 7.25 3.12
N LYS A 39 1.09 8.45 3.42
CA LYS A 39 0.59 9.69 2.85
C LYS A 39 0.70 9.70 1.33
N ALA A 40 1.84 9.27 0.77
CA ALA A 40 2.02 9.17 -0.68
C ALA A 40 0.99 8.23 -1.33
N MET A 41 0.73 7.06 -0.75
CA MET A 41 -0.30 6.13 -1.23
C MET A 41 -1.69 6.77 -1.17
N LEU A 42 -2.06 7.41 -0.06
CA LEU A 42 -3.35 8.08 0.10
C LEU A 42 -3.54 9.25 -0.88
N ILE A 43 -2.49 10.05 -1.12
CA ILE A 43 -2.50 11.14 -2.11
C ILE A 43 -2.69 10.60 -3.53
N CYS A 44 -2.01 9.49 -3.87
CA CYS A 44 -2.16 8.87 -5.18
C CYS A 44 -3.54 8.25 -5.38
N ALA A 45 -4.09 7.59 -4.34
CA ALA A 45 -5.39 6.93 -4.40
C ALA A 45 -6.56 7.93 -4.39
N LYS A 46 -6.42 9.10 -3.75
CA LYS A 46 -7.49 10.12 -3.69
C LYS A 46 -7.98 10.61 -5.06
N GLY A 47 -7.25 10.32 -6.14
CA GLY A 47 -7.83 10.45 -7.47
C GLY A 47 -8.29 11.87 -7.81
N ASP A 48 -9.45 11.96 -8.43
CA ASP A 48 -10.15 13.18 -8.81
C ASP A 48 -10.64 14.06 -7.64
N GLY A 49 -10.28 13.72 -6.40
CA GLY A 49 -10.50 14.54 -5.22
C GLY A 49 -11.23 13.83 -4.09
N VAL A 50 -11.71 12.60 -4.32
CA VAL A 50 -12.40 11.79 -3.31
C VAL A 50 -11.64 10.48 -3.12
N LEU A 51 -11.19 10.23 -1.89
CA LEU A 51 -10.68 8.94 -1.49
C LEU A 51 -11.84 8.11 -0.95
N ALA A 52 -12.17 7.00 -1.61
CA ALA A 52 -13.23 6.13 -1.15
C ALA A 52 -12.86 5.47 0.19
N PRO A 53 -13.85 5.20 1.07
CA PRO A 53 -13.60 4.52 2.34
C PRO A 53 -12.83 3.20 2.18
N GLU A 54 -13.17 2.41 1.15
CA GLU A 54 -12.57 1.11 0.85
C GLU A 54 -11.09 1.23 0.49
N GLU A 55 -10.71 2.21 -0.34
CA GLU A 55 -9.31 2.49 -0.69
C GLU A 55 -8.50 2.91 0.53
N ARG A 56 -9.09 3.77 1.38
CA ARG A 56 -8.45 4.18 2.64
C ARG A 56 -8.25 2.99 3.55
N ASP A 57 -9.28 2.20 3.80
CA ASP A 57 -9.21 1.03 4.67
C ASP A 57 -8.18 0.02 4.16
N TRP A 58 -8.10 -0.16 2.85
CA TRP A 58 -7.08 -0.99 2.22
C TRP A 58 -5.66 -0.48 2.53
N ILE A 59 -5.39 0.81 2.32
CA ILE A 59 -4.08 1.42 2.57
C ILE A 59 -3.71 1.36 4.06
N ILE A 60 -4.67 1.65 4.94
CA ILE A 60 -4.46 1.57 6.39
C ILE A 60 -4.16 0.14 6.83
N GLY A 61 -4.91 -0.84 6.33
CA GLY A 61 -4.67 -2.26 6.62
C GLY A 61 -3.29 -2.72 6.13
N PHE A 62 -2.91 -2.33 4.92
CA PHE A 62 -1.60 -2.60 4.33
C PHE A 62 -0.45 -1.97 5.14
N SER A 63 -0.62 -0.76 5.65
CA SER A 63 0.40 -0.14 6.52
C SER A 63 0.42 -0.75 7.92
N ALA A 64 -0.74 -1.12 8.48
CA ALA A 64 -0.84 -1.74 9.80
C ALA A 64 -0.15 -3.11 9.84
N VAL A 65 -0.35 -3.97 8.84
CA VAL A 65 0.28 -5.31 8.79
C VAL A 65 1.81 -5.24 8.68
N ARG A 66 2.35 -4.11 8.20
CA ARG A 66 3.81 -3.88 8.18
C ARG A 66 4.38 -3.50 9.54
N GLY A 67 3.55 -3.32 10.56
CA GLY A 67 3.97 -2.92 11.90
C GLY A 67 3.97 -1.41 12.11
N MET A 68 3.16 -0.67 11.34
CA MET A 68 2.92 0.76 11.61
C MET A 68 2.29 0.94 13.00
N GLN A 69 2.80 1.91 13.76
CA GLN A 69 2.37 2.13 15.15
C GLN A 69 0.89 2.59 15.23
N PRO A 70 0.14 2.21 16.29
CA PRO A 70 -1.27 2.55 16.43
C PRO A 70 -1.57 4.06 16.38
N THR A 71 -0.71 4.88 16.97
CA THR A 71 -0.87 6.35 16.94
C THR A 71 -0.81 6.90 15.53
N LEU A 72 0.10 6.37 14.70
CA LEU A 72 0.23 6.76 13.30
C LEU A 72 -0.91 6.20 12.45
N ILE A 73 -1.44 5.01 12.75
CA ILE A 73 -2.67 4.49 12.13
C ILE A 73 -3.84 5.46 12.33
N GLU A 74 -4.04 5.94 13.56
CA GLU A 74 -5.13 6.87 13.88
C GLU A 74 -4.94 8.25 13.21
N GLU A 75 -3.70 8.69 13.02
CA GLU A 75 -3.41 9.87 12.22
C GLU A 75 -3.77 9.64 10.74
N MET A 76 -3.33 8.52 10.15
CA MET A 76 -3.52 8.25 8.73
C MET A 76 -5.00 8.04 8.37
N LYS A 77 -5.82 7.53 9.29
CA LYS A 77 -7.28 7.47 9.12
C LYS A 77 -7.93 8.84 8.94
N LYS A 78 -7.38 9.88 9.57
CA LYS A 78 -7.90 11.26 9.56
C LYS A 78 -7.20 12.14 8.52
N TYR A 79 -6.19 11.60 7.85
CA TYR A 79 -5.38 12.35 6.91
C TYR A 79 -6.15 12.68 5.63
N GLU A 80 -6.23 13.96 5.29
CA GLU A 80 -7.03 14.47 4.16
C GLU A 80 -6.38 14.25 2.78
N ALA A 81 -5.11 13.85 2.72
CA ALA A 81 -4.40 13.60 1.46
C ALA A 81 -4.41 14.81 0.50
N THR A 82 -4.15 16.00 1.04
CA THR A 82 -4.07 17.27 0.29
C THR A 82 -2.66 17.85 0.24
N GLU A 83 -1.67 17.19 0.84
CA GLU A 83 -0.28 17.66 0.80
C GLU A 83 0.32 17.43 -0.59
N ASP A 84 1.41 18.14 -0.88
CA ASP A 84 2.18 17.93 -2.10
C ASP A 84 2.90 16.57 -2.09
N LEU A 85 2.75 15.82 -3.17
CA LEU A 85 3.28 14.46 -3.26
C LEU A 85 4.81 14.43 -3.34
N GLU A 86 5.42 15.38 -4.06
CA GLU A 86 6.87 15.46 -4.21
C GLU A 86 7.54 15.83 -2.88
N GLU A 87 6.93 16.75 -2.13
CA GLU A 87 7.37 17.10 -0.77
C GLU A 87 7.25 15.92 0.19
N VAL A 88 6.11 15.22 0.18
CA VAL A 88 5.85 14.07 1.06
C VAL A 88 6.82 12.93 0.80
N ILE A 89 6.99 12.53 -0.48
CA ILE A 89 7.87 11.39 -0.81
C ILE A 89 9.35 11.71 -0.54
N SER A 90 9.72 12.99 -0.53
CA SER A 90 11.08 13.45 -0.29
C SER A 90 11.46 13.57 1.20
N ARG A 91 10.51 13.35 2.13
CA ARG A 91 10.76 13.45 3.58
C ARG A 91 11.82 12.47 4.09
N THR A 92 11.94 11.30 3.47
CA THR A 92 12.98 10.33 3.82
C THR A 92 13.66 9.76 2.57
N PRO A 93 14.98 9.47 2.62
CA PRO A 93 15.67 8.79 1.53
C PRO A 93 15.06 7.43 1.17
N GLN A 94 14.46 6.75 2.15
CA GLN A 94 13.79 5.47 1.99
C GLN A 94 12.48 5.62 1.21
N ALA A 95 11.69 6.66 1.49
CA ALA A 95 10.47 6.95 0.75
C ALA A 95 10.76 7.26 -0.73
N ILE A 96 11.81 8.07 -1.01
CA ILE A 96 12.27 8.34 -2.39
C ILE A 96 12.61 7.03 -3.12
N LYS A 97 13.36 6.13 -2.47
CA LYS A 97 13.72 4.82 -3.04
C LYS A 97 12.52 3.91 -3.27
N ALA A 98 11.47 4.06 -2.47
CA ALA A 98 10.25 3.25 -2.52
C ALA A 98 9.11 3.92 -3.31
N LYS A 99 9.36 5.00 -4.07
CA LYS A 99 8.33 5.73 -4.83
C LYS A 99 7.50 4.84 -5.77
N ARG A 100 8.13 3.90 -6.48
CA ARG A 100 7.41 2.94 -7.34
C ARG A 100 6.52 1.99 -6.53
N ALA A 101 6.94 1.61 -5.32
CA ALA A 101 6.12 0.84 -4.41
C ALA A 101 4.90 1.64 -3.95
N ALA A 102 5.05 2.94 -3.65
CA ALA A 102 3.90 3.79 -3.31
C ALA A 102 2.87 3.85 -4.45
N ILE A 103 3.32 4.01 -5.70
CA ILE A 103 2.44 3.95 -6.88
C ILE A 103 1.78 2.59 -7.02
N TYR A 104 2.56 1.52 -6.91
CA TYR A 104 2.05 0.15 -7.01
C TYR A 104 0.94 -0.13 -6.00
N TYR A 105 1.15 0.21 -4.74
CA TYR A 105 0.16 -0.03 -3.70
C TYR A 105 -1.03 0.94 -3.75
N ALA A 106 -0.87 2.13 -4.34
CA ALA A 106 -2.01 2.98 -4.69
C ALA A 106 -2.87 2.34 -5.79
N ILE A 107 -2.27 1.72 -6.81
CA ILE A 107 -3.02 0.94 -7.84
C ILE A 107 -3.83 -0.18 -7.17
N LYS A 108 -3.20 -0.94 -6.26
CA LYS A 108 -3.91 -2.01 -5.52
C LYS A 108 -5.05 -1.48 -4.68
N ALA A 109 -4.88 -0.32 -4.05
CA ALA A 109 -5.91 0.33 -3.25
C ALA A 109 -7.09 0.79 -4.09
N CYS A 110 -6.85 1.48 -5.21
CA CYS A 110 -7.91 1.88 -6.16
C CYS A 110 -8.64 0.69 -6.78
N SER A 111 -8.06 -0.51 -6.71
CA SER A 111 -8.69 -1.73 -7.22
C SER A 111 -9.34 -2.57 -6.11
N ALA A 112 -9.50 -2.04 -4.90
CA ALA A 112 -9.99 -2.78 -3.74
C ALA A 112 -11.45 -3.24 -3.90
N ASP A 113 -12.25 -2.52 -4.68
CA ASP A 113 -13.63 -2.86 -5.05
C ASP A 113 -13.74 -3.71 -6.33
N ALA A 114 -12.59 -4.14 -6.87
CA ALA A 114 -12.41 -4.89 -8.12
C ALA A 114 -12.58 -4.08 -9.42
N GLU A 115 -12.71 -2.75 -9.38
CA GLU A 115 -12.76 -1.91 -10.58
C GLU A 115 -11.70 -0.81 -10.57
N TYR A 116 -10.59 -1.00 -11.31
CA TYR A 116 -9.63 0.09 -11.51
C TYR A 116 -10.07 1.02 -12.65
N HIS A 117 -10.86 2.04 -12.33
CA HIS A 117 -11.52 2.90 -13.31
C HIS A 117 -10.53 3.76 -14.12
N LYS A 118 -10.95 4.19 -15.32
CA LYS A 118 -10.10 5.02 -16.21
C LYS A 118 -9.68 6.35 -15.58
N ASN A 119 -10.52 6.92 -14.71
CA ASN A 119 -10.22 8.18 -14.02
C ASN A 119 -9.11 7.99 -12.98
N GLU A 120 -9.19 6.91 -12.20
CA GLU A 120 -8.16 6.54 -11.21
C GLU A 120 -6.84 6.22 -11.90
N GLN A 121 -6.88 5.47 -13.01
CA GLN A 121 -5.70 5.22 -13.86
C GLN A 121 -5.05 6.51 -14.33
N ALA A 122 -5.83 7.44 -14.90
CA ALA A 122 -5.32 8.71 -15.37
C ALA A 122 -4.68 9.53 -14.23
N TYR A 123 -5.30 9.50 -13.05
CA TYR A 123 -4.80 10.23 -11.90
C TYR A 123 -3.52 9.62 -11.31
N VAL A 124 -3.48 8.31 -11.10
CA VAL A 124 -2.28 7.61 -10.62
C VAL A 124 -1.10 7.85 -11.57
N ARG A 125 -1.32 7.78 -12.90
CA ARG A 125 -0.28 8.12 -13.90
C ARG A 125 0.19 9.56 -13.78
N LYS A 126 -0.73 10.52 -13.58
CA LYS A 126 -0.38 11.92 -13.34
C LYS A 126 0.50 12.07 -12.08
N MET A 127 0.10 11.46 -10.96
CA MET A 127 0.83 11.53 -9.69
C MET A 127 2.19 10.84 -9.77
N ALA A 128 2.27 9.69 -10.45
CA ALA A 128 3.52 9.00 -10.74
C ALA A 128 4.50 9.90 -11.51
N GLY A 129 4.00 10.65 -12.50
CA GLY A 129 4.79 11.62 -13.26
C GLY A 129 5.43 12.71 -12.38
N LEU A 130 4.71 13.24 -11.40
CA LEU A 130 5.23 14.25 -10.46
C LEU A 130 6.45 13.75 -9.70
N ILE A 131 6.44 12.49 -9.25
CA ILE A 131 7.56 11.90 -8.51
C ILE A 131 8.59 11.22 -9.44
N GLY A 132 8.52 11.48 -10.75
CA GLY A 132 9.47 10.97 -11.73
C GLY A 132 9.43 9.44 -11.92
N VAL A 133 8.23 8.86 -11.89
CA VAL A 133 7.94 7.49 -12.35
C VAL A 133 7.30 7.62 -13.74
N SER A 134 7.92 7.00 -14.75
CA SER A 134 7.50 7.19 -16.15
C SER A 134 6.18 6.46 -16.45
N GLU A 135 5.46 6.88 -17.50
CA GLU A 135 4.24 6.17 -17.95
C GLU A 135 4.50 4.70 -18.28
N GLU A 136 5.67 4.40 -18.85
CA GLU A 136 6.10 3.01 -19.11
C GLU A 136 6.24 2.22 -17.81
N GLU A 137 6.87 2.81 -16.79
CA GLU A 137 6.99 2.19 -15.47
C GLU A 137 5.62 1.95 -14.84
N VAL A 138 4.70 2.92 -14.92
CA VAL A 138 3.33 2.74 -14.40
C VAL A 138 2.61 1.62 -15.14
N THR A 139 2.74 1.54 -16.46
CA THR A 139 2.15 0.46 -17.28
C THR A 139 2.66 -0.91 -16.84
N GLN A 140 3.95 -1.03 -16.50
CA GLN A 140 4.53 -2.26 -15.96
C GLN A 140 3.98 -2.60 -14.57
N LEU A 141 3.79 -1.59 -13.70
CA LEU A 141 3.20 -1.77 -12.37
C LEU A 141 1.74 -2.22 -12.45
N GLU A 142 0.94 -1.65 -13.35
CA GLU A 142 -0.44 -2.06 -13.61
C GLU A 142 -0.49 -3.51 -14.12
N ALA A 143 0.36 -3.86 -15.08
CA ALA A 143 0.45 -5.23 -15.60
C ALA A 143 0.82 -6.23 -14.51
N MET A 144 1.76 -5.88 -13.64
CA MET A 144 2.14 -6.69 -12.47
C MET A 144 0.96 -6.91 -11.53
N TYR A 145 0.20 -5.86 -11.21
CA TYR A 145 -0.99 -5.98 -10.36
C TYR A 145 -2.01 -6.98 -10.94
N PHE A 146 -2.36 -6.84 -12.22
CA PHE A 146 -3.30 -7.75 -12.87
C PHE A 146 -2.76 -9.19 -12.98
N GLU A 147 -1.45 -9.38 -13.06
CA GLU A 147 -0.84 -10.71 -12.98
C GLU A 147 -0.94 -11.29 -11.57
N GLU A 148 -0.63 -10.51 -10.53
CA GLU A 148 -0.76 -10.91 -9.13
C GLU A 148 -2.19 -11.31 -8.76
N GLU A 149 -3.20 -10.54 -9.20
CA GLU A 149 -4.60 -10.88 -8.91
C GLU A 149 -5.01 -12.19 -9.60
N ARG A 150 -4.63 -12.40 -10.85
CA ARG A 150 -4.89 -13.68 -11.55
C ARG A 150 -4.22 -14.87 -10.84
N LEU A 151 -2.99 -14.68 -10.35
CA LEU A 151 -2.29 -15.70 -9.57
C LEU A 151 -2.92 -15.93 -8.21
N ARG A 152 -3.39 -14.87 -7.53
CA ARG A 152 -4.11 -14.94 -6.26
C ARG A 152 -5.41 -15.72 -6.43
N GLU A 153 -6.22 -15.40 -7.44
CA GLU A 153 -7.45 -16.13 -7.74
C GLU A 153 -7.19 -17.61 -8.02
N LYS A 154 -6.16 -17.91 -8.82
CA LYS A 154 -5.74 -19.29 -9.10
C LYS A 154 -5.34 -20.02 -7.82
N ARG A 155 -4.54 -19.37 -6.96
CA ARG A 155 -4.12 -19.92 -5.66
C ARG A 155 -5.32 -20.19 -4.75
N VAL A 156 -6.25 -19.24 -4.64
CA VAL A 156 -7.47 -19.38 -3.83
C VAL A 156 -8.31 -20.57 -4.30
N LYS A 157 -8.56 -20.70 -5.61
CA LYS A 157 -9.31 -21.84 -6.18
C LYS A 157 -8.63 -23.18 -5.93
N LEU A 158 -7.29 -23.22 -5.94
CA LEU A 158 -6.52 -24.43 -5.68
C LEU A 158 -6.57 -24.84 -4.20
N LEU A 159 -6.45 -23.88 -3.28
CA LEU A 159 -6.44 -24.15 -1.84
C LEU A 159 -7.84 -24.45 -1.30
N PHE A 160 -8.87 -23.85 -1.91
CA PHE A 160 -10.24 -23.89 -1.42
C PHE A 160 -11.21 -24.30 -2.55
N PRO A 161 -11.10 -25.53 -3.09
CA PRO A 161 -11.89 -25.97 -4.25
C PRO A 161 -13.40 -26.04 -3.96
N GLU A 162 -13.79 -26.18 -2.68
CA GLU A 162 -15.19 -26.26 -2.23
C GLU A 162 -15.75 -24.91 -1.77
N GLY A 163 -14.99 -23.83 -1.94
CA GLY A 163 -15.35 -22.49 -1.45
C GLY A 163 -14.55 -22.06 -0.22
N LEU A 164 -14.66 -20.78 0.14
CA LEU A 164 -13.91 -20.20 1.24
C LEU A 164 -14.41 -20.72 2.60
N PRO A 165 -13.52 -20.98 3.57
CA PRO A 165 -13.91 -21.51 4.88
C PRO A 165 -14.73 -20.51 5.72
N TYR A 166 -14.62 -19.22 5.40
CA TYR A 166 -15.31 -18.12 6.06
C TYR A 166 -15.84 -17.14 5.00
N SER A 167 -16.83 -17.56 4.21
CA SER A 167 -17.65 -16.66 3.40
C SER A 167 -18.98 -16.42 4.11
N SER A 168 -19.27 -15.16 4.43
CA SER A 168 -20.62 -14.71 4.81
C SER A 168 -21.54 -14.68 3.59
#